data_AF-A0A7G5XGP9-F1
#
_entry.id   AF-A0A7G5XGP9-F1
#
_cell.length_a   1.000
_cell.length_b   1.000
_cell.length_c   1.000
_cell.angle_alpha   90.00
_cell.angle_beta   90.00
_cell.angle_gamma   90.00
#
_symmetry.space_group_name_H-M   'P 1'
#
loop_
_entity.id
_entity.type
_entity.pdbx_description
1 polymer ?
#
loop_
_entity_poly.entity_id
_entity_poly.type
_entity_poly.pdbx_seq_one_letter_code
_entity_poly.pdbx_strand_id
1 'polypeptide(L)'
;MADSVPDYSDLRFWAAHPSKKDPSDSIPKSFLKESKDSSADVFFIHPTSLTSKALAGKVWNASLNNDTLNAKTDYTSILYQASIFNGSCRVFAPRYRQAHIYSFYSIEQAQSQAALELAYADVKNAFLYYLEKHHSNRPIIIASHSQGTYHAGRLLREFFENKPLSNKLVCAYIIGLGVPLNYFSVMEPCRNPTETNCFVTWRTFRKGYLPDYVQKEEGKTWSVNPLSWSLSDSAIARKENLGAVLFRFNKTYKYTNGAKNHNGVVWINRPCFFYSIFLRTKNYHAGDLNLFYYSIRKNVSDRIEAYQKNHLIQSK
;
A
#
# COMPACT_ATOMS: atom_id res chain seq x y z
N MET A 1 30.55 -0.08 -0.60
CA MET A 1 30.35 -1.29 -1.41
C MET A 1 28.87 -1.39 -1.72
N ALA A 2 28.49 -1.62 -2.98
CA ALA A 2 27.08 -1.87 -3.29
C ALA A 2 26.67 -3.17 -2.60
N ASP A 3 25.55 -3.17 -1.87
CA ASP A 3 25.04 -4.41 -1.29
C ASP A 3 24.79 -5.43 -2.41
N SER A 4 25.14 -6.68 -2.16
CA SER A 4 24.82 -7.79 -3.06
C SER A 4 23.31 -7.86 -3.33
N VAL A 5 22.94 -8.49 -4.45
CA VAL A 5 21.53 -8.78 -4.73
C VAL A 5 20.96 -9.61 -3.56
N PRO A 6 19.80 -9.24 -2.98
CA PRO A 6 19.20 -10.00 -1.89
C PRO A 6 18.79 -11.39 -2.33
N ASP A 7 19.09 -12.39 -1.49
CA ASP A 7 18.64 -13.77 -1.68
C ASP A 7 17.36 -14.00 -0.87
N TYR A 8 16.22 -13.98 -1.56
CA TYR A 8 14.90 -14.10 -0.90
C TYR A 8 14.60 -15.50 -0.34
N SER A 9 15.51 -16.47 -0.46
CA SER A 9 15.45 -17.69 0.36
C SER A 9 15.79 -17.46 1.83
N ASP A 10 16.50 -16.36 2.13
CA ASP A 10 16.83 -15.95 3.50
C ASP A 10 15.77 -14.98 4.07
N LEU A 11 15.16 -15.38 5.18
CA LEU A 11 14.13 -14.62 5.91
C LEU A 11 14.60 -13.23 6.39
N ARG A 12 15.91 -12.95 6.44
CA ARG A 12 16.44 -11.63 6.76
C ARG A 12 16.07 -10.58 5.71
N PHE A 13 15.95 -10.99 4.44
CA PHE A 13 15.54 -10.12 3.34
C PHE A 13 14.03 -9.97 3.22
N TRP A 14 13.27 -10.47 4.20
CA TRP A 14 11.83 -10.20 4.32
C TRP A 14 11.58 -9.29 5.52
N ALA A 15 10.95 -8.14 5.26
CA ALA A 15 10.45 -7.25 6.31
C ALA A 15 9.24 -7.88 7.00
N ALA A 16 8.40 -8.60 6.25
CA ALA A 16 7.36 -9.48 6.77
C ALA A 16 7.31 -10.82 6.02
N HIS A 17 7.13 -11.91 6.75
CA HIS A 17 6.99 -13.26 6.18
C HIS A 17 6.25 -14.20 7.14
N PRO A 18 5.37 -15.12 6.68
CA PRO A 18 4.59 -15.98 7.58
C PRO A 18 5.42 -16.93 8.47
N SER A 19 6.65 -17.24 8.06
CA SER A 19 7.62 -18.04 8.83
C SER A 19 8.50 -17.20 9.76
N LYS A 20 8.18 -15.92 9.96
CA LYS A 20 8.93 -14.97 10.78
C LYS A 20 7.98 -14.24 11.72
N LYS A 21 8.44 -13.98 12.96
CA LYS A 21 7.76 -13.03 13.84
C LYS A 21 8.21 -11.62 13.49
N ASP A 22 7.27 -10.77 13.09
CA ASP A 22 7.58 -9.39 12.69
C ASP A 22 6.44 -8.42 13.02
N PRO A 23 6.64 -7.09 12.86
CA PRO A 23 5.61 -6.13 13.23
C PRO A 23 4.31 -6.22 12.43
N SER A 24 4.28 -6.88 11.27
CA SER A 24 3.04 -7.07 10.52
C SER A 24 2.07 -8.01 11.23
N ASP A 25 2.54 -8.84 12.15
CA ASP A 25 1.70 -9.69 12.99
C ASP A 25 0.94 -8.93 14.08
N SER A 26 1.25 -7.65 14.27
CA SER A 26 0.67 -6.84 15.33
C SER A 26 -0.81 -6.59 15.05
N ILE A 27 -1.64 -6.72 16.08
CA ILE A 27 -3.08 -6.53 15.98
C ILE A 27 -3.47 -5.42 16.96
N PRO A 28 -4.10 -4.32 16.50
CA PRO A 28 -4.60 -3.30 17.41
C PRO A 28 -5.56 -3.91 18.44
N LYS A 29 -5.56 -3.39 19.68
CA LYS A 29 -6.35 -3.92 20.82
C LYS A 29 -7.81 -4.25 20.48
N SER A 30 -8.44 -3.46 19.61
CA SER A 30 -9.81 -3.62 19.13
C SER A 30 -10.09 -4.89 18.32
N PHE A 31 -9.05 -5.51 17.75
CA PHE A 31 -9.13 -6.68 16.88
C PHE A 31 -8.60 -7.96 17.54
N LEU A 32 -8.24 -7.94 18.83
CA LEU A 32 -7.66 -9.11 19.52
C LEU A 32 -8.56 -10.35 19.54
N LYS A 33 -9.88 -10.18 19.38
CA LYS A 33 -10.87 -11.26 19.33
C LYS A 33 -11.29 -11.65 17.91
N GLU A 34 -10.70 -11.04 16.89
CA GLU A 34 -11.01 -11.33 15.50
C GLU A 34 -10.46 -12.71 15.11
N SER A 35 -11.27 -13.50 14.42
CA SER A 35 -10.81 -14.73 13.78
C SER A 35 -9.86 -14.39 12.64
N LYS A 36 -8.68 -15.00 12.63
CA LYS A 36 -7.75 -14.87 11.51
C LYS A 36 -8.17 -15.76 10.36
N ASP A 37 -8.17 -15.21 9.16
CA ASP A 37 -8.18 -15.96 7.91
C ASP A 37 -6.80 -15.87 7.24
N SER A 38 -6.34 -16.98 6.68
CA SER A 38 -5.09 -17.12 5.95
C SER A 38 -5.27 -17.79 4.58
N SER A 39 -6.51 -17.77 4.08
CA SER A 39 -6.91 -18.33 2.79
C SER A 39 -6.29 -17.57 1.62
N ALA A 40 -5.97 -16.29 1.80
CA ALA A 40 -5.33 -15.44 0.80
C ALA A 40 -3.93 -14.97 1.25
N ASP A 41 -3.16 -14.47 0.27
CA ASP A 41 -1.86 -13.87 0.49
C ASP A 41 -1.91 -12.37 0.16
N VAL A 42 -1.15 -11.56 0.90
CA VAL A 42 -0.84 -10.18 0.49
C VAL A 42 0.65 -10.06 0.23
N PHE A 43 0.99 -9.56 -0.96
CA PHE A 43 2.33 -9.11 -1.29
C PHE A 43 2.38 -7.59 -1.12
N PHE A 44 2.90 -7.15 0.03
CA PHE A 44 2.95 -5.74 0.43
C PHE A 44 4.29 -5.10 0.06
N ILE A 45 4.24 -4.08 -0.79
CA ILE A 45 5.41 -3.30 -1.21
C ILE A 45 5.42 -1.99 -0.41
N HIS A 46 6.31 -1.94 0.57
CA HIS A 46 6.43 -0.82 1.50
C HIS A 46 6.92 0.48 0.80
N PRO A 47 6.76 1.69 1.39
CA PRO A 47 7.33 2.91 0.87
C PRO A 47 8.83 3.00 1.20
N THR A 48 9.50 4.08 0.77
CA THR A 48 10.86 4.37 1.23
C THR A 48 10.87 4.96 2.65
N SER A 49 11.60 4.30 3.54
CA SER A 49 12.07 4.80 4.83
C SER A 49 13.35 5.65 4.72
N LEU A 50 14.03 5.61 3.57
CA LEU A 50 15.25 6.38 3.29
C LEU A 50 14.86 7.83 2.91
N THR A 51 14.61 8.62 3.96
CA THR A 51 14.05 9.98 3.85
C THR A 51 14.94 11.07 4.44
N SER A 52 16.18 10.75 4.80
CA SER A 52 17.08 11.69 5.47
C SER A 52 17.53 12.79 4.51
N LYS A 53 17.23 14.06 4.84
CA LYS A 53 17.69 15.20 4.03
C LYS A 53 19.20 15.25 3.87
N ALA A 54 19.95 14.82 4.89
CA ALA A 54 21.42 14.81 4.86
C ALA A 54 22.02 13.83 3.83
N LEU A 55 21.23 12.83 3.41
CA LEU A 55 21.63 11.79 2.44
C LEU A 55 21.13 12.08 1.02
N ALA A 56 20.28 13.09 0.82
CA ALA A 56 19.74 13.44 -0.49
C ALA A 56 20.86 13.77 -1.48
N GLY A 57 20.81 13.15 -2.67
CA GLY A 57 21.84 13.27 -3.72
C GLY A 57 23.17 12.56 -3.41
N LYS A 58 23.36 12.02 -2.20
CA LYS A 58 24.59 11.33 -1.77
C LYS A 58 24.40 9.81 -1.69
N VAL A 59 23.23 9.39 -1.23
CA VAL A 59 22.86 7.97 -1.13
C VAL A 59 21.56 7.78 -1.89
N TRP A 60 21.63 7.00 -2.97
CA TRP A 60 20.52 6.78 -3.89
C TRP A 60 19.64 5.60 -3.52
N ASN A 61 20.20 4.56 -2.89
CA ASN A 61 19.48 3.38 -2.45
C ASN A 61 19.84 3.00 -1.02
N ALA A 62 18.86 2.46 -0.30
CA ALA A 62 19.06 1.95 1.04
C ALA A 62 19.97 0.73 1.04
N SER A 63 20.88 0.68 2.01
CA SER A 63 21.58 -0.57 2.33
C SER A 63 20.66 -1.49 3.13
N LEU A 64 20.62 -2.76 2.74
CA LEU A 64 19.89 -3.83 3.43
C LEU A 64 20.58 -4.24 4.74
N ASN A 65 21.85 -3.88 4.92
CA ASN A 65 22.63 -4.10 6.14
C ASN A 65 22.47 -2.96 7.17
N ASN A 66 21.64 -1.94 6.87
CA ASN A 66 21.40 -0.84 7.80
C ASN A 66 20.26 -1.19 8.76
N ASP A 67 20.60 -1.73 9.93
CA ASP A 67 19.63 -2.16 10.95
C ASP A 67 18.73 -1.03 11.44
N THR A 68 19.24 0.20 11.53
CA THR A 68 18.43 1.35 11.96
C THR A 68 17.36 1.69 10.93
N LEU A 69 17.70 1.66 9.64
CA LEU A 69 16.76 1.90 8.55
C LEU A 69 15.77 0.74 8.38
N ASN A 70 16.23 -0.49 8.57
CA ASN A 70 15.39 -1.68 8.61
C ASN A 70 14.37 -1.59 9.76
N ALA A 71 14.81 -1.30 10.98
CA ALA A 71 13.94 -1.09 12.13
C ALA A 71 12.95 0.07 11.89
N LYS A 72 13.39 1.16 11.25
CA LYS A 72 12.47 2.23 10.84
C LYS A 72 11.38 1.71 9.91
N THR A 73 11.72 0.89 8.91
CA THR A 73 10.74 0.28 8.00
C THR A 73 9.77 -0.63 8.75
N ASP A 74 10.31 -1.47 9.63
CA ASP A 74 9.56 -2.47 10.41
C ASP A 74 8.56 -1.80 11.37
N TYR A 75 8.98 -0.82 12.15
CA TYR A 75 8.14 -0.14 13.15
C TYR A 75 7.37 1.06 12.61
N THR A 76 7.44 1.32 11.31
CA THR A 76 6.57 2.30 10.63
C THR A 76 5.68 1.60 9.61
N SER A 77 6.12 1.42 8.37
CA SER A 77 5.29 0.87 7.30
C SER A 77 4.79 -0.53 7.60
N ILE A 78 5.65 -1.44 8.06
CA ILE A 78 5.22 -2.83 8.32
C ILE A 78 4.22 -2.88 9.49
N LEU A 79 4.54 -2.22 10.61
CA LEU A 79 3.67 -2.14 11.78
C LEU A 79 2.32 -1.46 11.46
N TYR A 80 2.30 -0.36 10.73
CA TYR A 80 1.10 0.48 10.60
C TYR A 80 0.33 0.32 9.30
N GLN A 81 0.96 -0.25 8.25
CA GLN A 81 0.37 -0.38 6.92
C GLN A 81 0.23 -1.86 6.53
N ALA A 82 1.28 -2.66 6.65
CA ALA A 82 1.21 -4.09 6.29
C ALA A 82 0.31 -4.89 7.25
N SER A 83 0.31 -4.54 8.54
CA SER A 83 -0.53 -5.21 9.56
C SER A 83 -2.04 -5.08 9.32
N ILE A 84 -2.48 -4.14 8.48
CA ILE A 84 -3.90 -4.00 8.08
C ILE A 84 -4.43 -5.32 7.52
N PHE A 85 -3.59 -6.02 6.76
CA PHE A 85 -3.97 -7.19 5.98
C PHE A 85 -3.90 -8.52 6.77
N ASN A 86 -3.26 -8.53 7.95
CA ASN A 86 -3.01 -9.76 8.73
C ASN A 86 -4.26 -10.44 9.32
N GLY A 87 -5.45 -9.85 9.13
CA GLY A 87 -6.73 -10.43 9.55
C GLY A 87 -7.28 -11.44 8.56
N SER A 88 -6.92 -11.30 7.29
CA SER A 88 -7.44 -12.14 6.20
C SER A 88 -6.34 -12.64 5.25
N CYS A 89 -5.08 -12.31 5.51
CA CYS A 89 -3.98 -12.66 4.63
C CYS A 89 -2.74 -13.13 5.40
N ARG A 90 -2.00 -14.05 4.77
CA ARG A 90 -0.57 -14.22 5.06
C ARG A 90 0.18 -13.03 4.47
N VAL A 91 1.04 -12.38 5.26
CA VAL A 91 1.73 -11.15 4.86
C VAL A 91 3.14 -11.46 4.36
N PHE A 92 3.42 -11.06 3.12
CA PHE A 92 4.76 -11.09 2.51
C PHE A 92 5.16 -9.66 2.18
N ALA A 93 6.28 -9.18 2.72
CA ALA A 93 6.84 -7.87 2.39
C ALA A 93 8.36 -7.98 2.25
N PRO A 94 8.93 -7.80 1.05
CA PRO A 94 10.37 -7.89 0.88
C PRO A 94 11.08 -6.68 1.49
N ARG A 95 12.28 -6.88 2.01
CA ARG A 95 13.28 -5.83 2.06
C ARG A 95 13.87 -5.70 0.67
N TYR A 96 13.87 -4.49 0.15
CA TYR A 96 14.48 -4.18 -1.15
C TYR A 96 15.33 -2.92 -0.99
N ARG A 97 16.31 -2.72 -1.89
CA ARG A 97 17.18 -1.53 -1.90
C ARG A 97 16.39 -0.31 -2.36
N GLN A 98 15.42 0.10 -1.54
CA GLN A 98 14.51 1.22 -1.74
C GLN A 98 15.27 2.49 -2.14
N ALA A 99 14.79 3.16 -3.18
CA ALA A 99 15.40 4.41 -3.62
C ALA A 99 15.15 5.51 -2.57
N HIS A 100 16.09 6.43 -2.41
CA HIS A 100 15.93 7.59 -1.55
C HIS A 100 14.71 8.40 -1.99
N ILE A 101 13.95 8.97 -1.04
CA ILE A 101 12.77 9.80 -1.35
C ILE A 101 13.06 10.96 -2.32
N TYR A 102 14.33 11.38 -2.36
CA TYR A 102 14.83 12.43 -3.24
C TYR A 102 14.67 12.06 -4.73
N SER A 103 14.66 10.77 -5.07
CA SER A 103 14.50 10.28 -6.45
C SER A 103 13.16 10.69 -7.08
N PHE A 104 12.16 11.08 -6.29
CA PHE A 104 10.88 11.57 -6.79
C PHE A 104 10.84 13.08 -7.08
N TYR A 105 11.86 13.83 -6.64
CA TYR A 105 11.87 15.29 -6.72
C TYR A 105 13.22 15.86 -7.18
N SER A 106 14.17 14.99 -7.54
CA SER A 106 15.50 15.38 -7.99
C SER A 106 15.49 15.91 -9.42
N ILE A 107 16.45 16.77 -9.74
CA ILE A 107 16.76 17.17 -11.12
C ILE A 107 17.63 16.13 -11.84
N GLU A 108 18.32 15.26 -11.08
CA GLU A 108 19.17 14.18 -11.59
C GLU A 108 18.31 12.97 -11.98
N GLN A 109 17.63 13.08 -13.14
CA GLN A 109 16.66 12.08 -13.59
C GLN A 109 17.28 10.71 -13.84
N ALA A 110 18.49 10.63 -14.40
CA ALA A 110 19.14 9.37 -14.72
C ALA A 110 19.48 8.56 -13.44
N GLN A 111 20.04 9.21 -12.43
CA GLN A 111 20.38 8.62 -11.14
C GLN A 111 19.10 8.20 -10.38
N SER A 112 18.08 9.06 -10.42
CA SER A 112 16.77 8.77 -9.83
C SER A 112 16.15 7.52 -10.44
N GLN A 113 16.17 7.42 -11.77
CA GLN A 113 15.64 6.25 -12.48
C GLN A 113 16.46 5.01 -12.19
N ALA A 114 17.81 5.08 -12.23
CA ALA A 114 18.67 3.94 -11.91
C ALA A 114 18.41 3.41 -10.49
N ALA A 115 18.20 4.30 -9.52
CA ALA A 115 17.86 3.93 -8.16
C ALA A 115 16.50 3.21 -8.07
N LEU A 116 15.48 3.72 -8.78
CA LEU A 116 14.16 3.10 -8.84
C LEU A 116 14.17 1.76 -9.58
N GLU A 117 14.98 1.62 -10.64
CA GLU A 117 15.17 0.35 -11.35
C GLU A 117 15.82 -0.71 -10.47
N LEU A 118 16.86 -0.35 -9.71
CA LEU A 118 17.49 -1.26 -8.75
C LEU A 118 16.49 -1.72 -7.69
N ALA A 119 15.70 -0.79 -7.15
CA ALA A 119 14.66 -1.10 -6.18
C ALA A 119 13.58 -2.02 -6.78
N TYR A 120 13.16 -1.78 -8.02
CA TYR A 120 12.18 -2.62 -8.70
C TYR A 120 12.72 -4.04 -8.98
N ALA A 121 13.98 -4.18 -9.39
CA ALA A 121 14.60 -5.48 -9.63
C ALA A 121 14.54 -6.37 -8.38
N ASP A 122 14.82 -5.80 -7.20
CA ASP A 122 14.70 -6.49 -5.91
C ASP A 122 13.24 -6.89 -5.62
N VAL A 123 12.28 -5.97 -5.79
CA VAL A 123 10.84 -6.25 -5.61
C VAL A 123 10.36 -7.37 -6.54
N LYS A 124 10.78 -7.34 -7.80
CA LYS A 124 10.45 -8.36 -8.80
C LYS A 124 11.04 -9.72 -8.43
N ASN A 125 12.30 -9.76 -8.01
CA ASN A 125 12.96 -11.00 -7.57
C ASN A 125 12.26 -11.62 -6.35
N ALA A 126 11.86 -10.80 -5.38
CA ALA A 126 11.08 -11.26 -4.24
C ALA A 126 9.73 -11.83 -4.65
N PHE A 127 9.04 -11.15 -5.58
CA PHE A 127 7.73 -11.58 -6.05
C PHE A 127 7.81 -12.91 -6.80
N LEU A 128 8.81 -13.06 -7.68
CA LEU A 128 9.08 -14.33 -8.36
C LEU A 128 9.35 -15.46 -7.37
N TYR A 129 10.19 -15.22 -6.36
CA TYR A 129 10.46 -16.20 -5.32
C TYR A 129 9.20 -16.57 -4.53
N TYR A 130 8.38 -15.58 -4.16
CA TYR A 130 7.08 -15.81 -3.53
C TYR A 130 6.15 -16.66 -4.40
N LEU A 131 6.06 -16.36 -5.71
CA LEU A 131 5.23 -17.12 -6.64
C LEU A 131 5.68 -18.58 -6.74
N GLU A 132 6.99 -18.81 -6.79
CA GLU A 132 7.57 -20.14 -6.93
C GLU A 132 7.44 -20.97 -5.65
N LYS A 133 7.72 -20.38 -4.47
CA LYS A 133 7.88 -21.12 -3.22
C LYS A 133 6.70 -21.05 -2.27
N HIS A 134 5.85 -20.02 -2.35
CA HIS A 134 4.89 -19.70 -1.29
C HIS A 134 3.44 -19.55 -1.74
N HIS A 135 3.20 -19.00 -2.93
CA HIS A 135 1.86 -18.68 -3.43
C HIS A 135 0.92 -19.90 -3.38
N SER A 136 1.40 -21.07 -3.81
CA SER A 136 0.65 -22.34 -3.84
C SER A 136 -0.81 -22.17 -4.30
N ASN A 137 -1.01 -21.40 -5.38
CA ASN A 137 -2.30 -21.19 -6.04
C ASN A 137 -3.38 -20.43 -5.22
N ARG A 138 -3.00 -19.72 -4.15
CA ARG A 138 -3.91 -18.93 -3.30
C ARG A 138 -4.41 -17.66 -4.00
N PRO A 139 -5.56 -17.10 -3.58
CA PRO A 139 -5.93 -15.74 -3.94
C PRO A 139 -4.85 -14.76 -3.47
N ILE A 140 -4.54 -13.77 -4.30
CA ILE A 140 -3.48 -12.79 -4.03
C ILE A 140 -4.01 -11.36 -4.01
N ILE A 141 -3.52 -10.58 -3.05
CA ILE A 141 -3.64 -9.14 -2.99
C ILE A 141 -2.26 -8.54 -3.24
N ILE A 142 -2.18 -7.55 -4.13
CA ILE A 142 -1.02 -6.67 -4.24
C ILE A 142 -1.33 -5.41 -3.47
N ALA A 143 -0.53 -5.05 -2.48
CA ALA A 143 -0.76 -3.84 -1.69
C ALA A 143 0.51 -3.00 -1.61
N SER A 144 0.38 -1.68 -1.60
CA SER A 144 1.55 -0.81 -1.55
C SER A 144 1.26 0.59 -1.05
N HIS A 145 2.34 1.30 -0.69
CA HIS A 145 2.27 2.73 -0.38
C HIS A 145 3.41 3.52 -1.05
N SER A 146 3.11 4.73 -1.53
CA SER A 146 4.12 5.69 -2.02
C SER A 146 5.05 5.05 -3.07
N GLN A 147 6.37 4.99 -2.84
CA GLN A 147 7.31 4.29 -3.73
C GLN A 147 6.90 2.84 -4.04
N GLY A 148 6.32 2.13 -3.08
CA GLY A 148 5.82 0.78 -3.32
C GLY A 148 4.75 0.76 -4.42
N THR A 149 3.95 1.82 -4.55
CA THR A 149 2.94 1.96 -5.62
C THR A 149 3.56 2.17 -6.99
N TYR A 150 4.69 2.87 -7.06
CA TYR A 150 5.48 2.96 -8.30
C TYR A 150 5.91 1.56 -8.76
N HIS A 151 6.40 0.73 -7.84
CA HIS A 151 6.80 -0.65 -8.15
C HIS A 151 5.62 -1.60 -8.38
N ALA A 152 4.54 -1.49 -7.59
CA ALA A 152 3.36 -2.32 -7.70
C ALA A 152 2.64 -2.11 -9.03
N GLY A 153 2.55 -0.86 -9.51
CA GLY A 153 2.00 -0.56 -10.83
C GLY A 153 2.73 -1.34 -11.93
N ARG A 154 4.07 -1.28 -11.96
CA ARG A 154 4.87 -2.02 -12.94
C ARG A 154 4.74 -3.54 -12.78
N LEU A 155 4.73 -4.03 -11.55
CA LEU A 155 4.53 -5.45 -11.23
C LEU A 155 3.18 -5.98 -11.74
N LEU A 156 2.11 -5.21 -11.57
CA LEU A 156 0.78 -5.55 -12.09
C LEU A 156 0.78 -5.61 -13.63
N ARG A 157 1.45 -4.68 -14.31
CA ARG A 157 1.59 -4.71 -15.77
C ARG A 157 2.36 -5.92 -16.28
N GLU A 158 3.45 -6.28 -15.61
CA GLU A 158 4.32 -7.38 -16.06
C GLU A 158 3.72 -8.78 -15.79
N PHE A 159 3.02 -8.95 -14.66
CA PHE A 159 2.61 -10.26 -14.17
C PHE A 159 1.11 -10.53 -14.19
N PHE A 160 0.26 -9.49 -14.27
CA PHE A 160 -1.19 -9.64 -14.18
C PHE A 160 -1.89 -9.23 -15.48
N GLU A 161 -1.55 -8.08 -16.07
CA GLU A 161 -2.23 -7.63 -17.30
C GLU A 161 -2.06 -8.63 -18.45
N ASN A 162 -3.19 -9.15 -18.94
CA ASN A 162 -3.22 -10.16 -20.00
C ASN A 162 -2.42 -11.43 -19.65
N LYS A 163 -2.32 -11.78 -18.36
CA LYS A 163 -1.62 -12.98 -17.86
C LYS A 163 -2.55 -13.87 -17.03
N PRO A 164 -2.34 -15.20 -17.01
CA PRO A 164 -3.17 -16.12 -16.21
C PRO A 164 -3.22 -15.80 -14.71
N LEU A 165 -2.20 -15.13 -14.16
CA LEU A 165 -2.15 -14.76 -12.75
C LEU A 165 -3.24 -13.74 -12.37
N SER A 166 -3.82 -12.99 -13.32
CA SER A 166 -4.97 -12.10 -13.07
C SER A 166 -6.14 -12.85 -12.42
N ASN A 167 -6.32 -14.13 -12.77
CA ASN A 167 -7.38 -14.96 -12.19
C ASN A 167 -7.19 -15.20 -10.69
N LYS A 168 -6.00 -14.93 -10.14
CA LYS A 168 -5.72 -15.01 -8.69
C LYS A 168 -5.85 -13.68 -7.99
N LEU A 169 -5.95 -12.57 -8.72
CA LEU A 169 -5.98 -11.23 -8.13
C LEU A 169 -7.34 -10.97 -7.47
N VAL A 170 -7.33 -10.87 -6.14
CA VAL A 170 -8.49 -10.40 -5.38
C VAL A 170 -8.66 -8.90 -5.60
N CYS A 171 -7.63 -8.11 -5.29
CA CYS A 171 -7.62 -6.66 -5.49
C CYS A 171 -6.18 -6.14 -5.40
N ALA A 172 -5.88 -5.06 -6.13
CA ALA A 172 -4.64 -4.32 -5.98
C ALA A 172 -4.86 -3.00 -5.21
N TYR A 173 -4.36 -2.89 -3.98
CA TYR A 173 -4.40 -1.68 -3.15
C TYR A 173 -3.13 -0.85 -3.38
N ILE A 174 -3.09 -0.08 -4.47
CA ILE A 174 -1.90 0.67 -4.90
C ILE A 174 -2.00 2.15 -4.50
N ILE A 175 -1.66 2.46 -3.25
CA ILE A 175 -2.04 3.71 -2.57
C ILE A 175 -0.87 4.70 -2.46
N GLY A 176 -1.15 6.00 -2.42
CA GLY A 176 -0.14 7.03 -2.11
C GLY A 176 0.64 7.58 -3.30
N LEU A 177 0.33 7.18 -4.54
CA LEU A 177 0.77 7.90 -5.74
C LEU A 177 -0.42 8.06 -6.68
N GLY A 178 -0.33 9.04 -7.59
CA GLY A 178 -1.32 9.19 -8.65
C GLY A 178 -1.16 8.05 -9.66
N VAL A 179 -2.25 7.38 -10.00
CA VAL A 179 -2.28 6.39 -11.09
C VAL A 179 -3.01 7.02 -12.28
N PRO A 180 -2.30 7.38 -13.37
CA PRO A 180 -2.93 7.94 -14.57
C PRO A 180 -4.06 7.07 -15.12
N LEU A 181 -5.06 7.68 -15.75
CA LEU A 181 -6.22 6.93 -16.27
C LEU A 181 -5.82 5.85 -17.29
N ASN A 182 -4.77 6.11 -18.06
CA ASN A 182 -4.22 5.25 -19.11
C ASN A 182 -3.00 4.41 -18.65
N TYR A 183 -2.77 4.29 -17.33
CA TYR A 183 -1.61 3.57 -16.83
C TYR A 183 -1.67 2.06 -17.13
N PHE A 184 -2.86 1.48 -16.98
CA PHE A 184 -3.16 0.09 -17.34
C PHE A 184 -3.89 0.05 -18.68
N SER A 185 -3.63 -1.01 -19.45
CA SER A 185 -4.28 -1.28 -20.74
C SER A 185 -5.64 -1.97 -20.58
N VAL A 186 -5.80 -2.82 -19.57
CA VAL A 186 -7.01 -3.63 -19.35
C VAL A 186 -7.51 -3.62 -17.92
N MET A 187 -6.63 -3.37 -16.94
CA MET A 187 -7.02 -3.38 -15.53
C MET A 187 -7.79 -2.09 -15.18
N GLU A 188 -8.97 -2.25 -14.60
CA GLU A 188 -9.86 -1.15 -14.21
C GLU A 188 -9.86 -0.94 -12.69
N PRO A 189 -10.18 0.28 -12.20
CA PRO A 189 -10.38 0.50 -10.79
C PRO A 189 -11.67 -0.16 -10.30
N CYS A 190 -11.67 -0.64 -9.06
CA CYS A 190 -12.86 -1.18 -8.42
C CYS A 190 -13.92 -0.09 -8.20
N ARG A 191 -15.17 -0.43 -8.48
CA ARG A 191 -16.34 0.47 -8.46
C ARG A 191 -17.26 0.21 -7.25
N ASN A 192 -17.09 -0.94 -6.59
CA ASN A 192 -17.86 -1.35 -5.42
C ASN A 192 -16.98 -2.14 -4.42
N PRO A 193 -17.45 -2.39 -3.18
CA PRO A 193 -16.65 -3.04 -2.14
C PRO A 193 -16.31 -4.50 -2.39
N THR A 194 -17.07 -5.24 -3.21
CA THR A 194 -16.92 -6.69 -3.41
C THR A 194 -16.40 -7.06 -4.80
N GLU A 195 -16.11 -6.08 -5.65
CA GLU A 195 -15.49 -6.31 -6.96
C GLU A 195 -14.11 -6.95 -6.80
N THR A 196 -13.68 -7.74 -7.77
CA THR A 196 -12.38 -8.44 -7.73
C THR A 196 -11.66 -8.30 -9.06
N ASN A 197 -10.39 -8.68 -9.12
CA ASN A 197 -9.56 -8.52 -10.31
C ASN A 197 -9.50 -7.05 -10.82
N CYS A 198 -9.43 -6.12 -9.87
CA CYS A 198 -9.41 -4.67 -10.09
C CYS A 198 -8.43 -4.01 -9.11
N PHE A 199 -8.20 -2.70 -9.24
CA PHE A 199 -7.35 -1.95 -8.32
C PHE A 199 -8.10 -0.83 -7.59
N VAL A 200 -7.56 -0.41 -6.44
CA VAL A 200 -7.96 0.81 -5.75
C VAL A 200 -6.73 1.67 -5.48
N THR A 201 -6.91 2.98 -5.57
CA THR A 201 -5.84 3.95 -5.35
C THR A 201 -6.40 5.25 -4.82
N TRP A 202 -5.62 5.96 -4.01
CA TRP A 202 -5.90 7.33 -3.59
C TRP A 202 -4.65 7.99 -3.02
N ARG A 203 -4.73 9.31 -2.88
CA ARG A 203 -3.81 10.16 -2.11
C ARG A 203 -4.63 11.11 -1.26
N THR A 204 -4.25 11.32 -0.01
CA THR A 204 -5.09 12.04 0.95
C THR A 204 -4.59 13.45 1.21
N PHE A 205 -5.47 14.44 0.97
CA PHE A 205 -5.19 15.85 1.23
C PHE A 205 -6.32 16.50 2.03
N ARG A 206 -6.00 17.64 2.67
CA ARG A 206 -7.01 18.47 3.33
C ARG A 206 -7.96 19.05 2.27
N LYS A 207 -9.26 19.07 2.57
CA LYS A 207 -10.29 19.69 1.75
C LYS A 207 -9.88 21.13 1.36
N GLY A 208 -9.97 21.43 0.06
CA GLY A 208 -9.57 22.73 -0.49
C GLY A 208 -8.06 22.91 -0.68
N TYR A 209 -7.27 21.83 -0.63
CA TYR A 209 -5.83 21.87 -0.89
C TYR A 209 -5.43 20.80 -1.91
N LEU A 210 -4.71 21.23 -2.93
CA LEU A 210 -3.98 20.39 -3.88
C LEU A 210 -2.53 20.89 -3.91
N PRO A 211 -1.53 20.02 -3.66
CA PRO A 211 -0.13 20.42 -3.82
C PRO A 211 0.20 20.82 -5.26
N ASP A 212 1.18 21.68 -5.45
CA ASP A 212 1.61 22.15 -6.77
C ASP A 212 2.00 21.01 -7.71
N TYR A 213 2.64 19.95 -7.21
CA TYR A 213 3.01 18.81 -8.04
C TYR A 213 1.77 18.06 -8.58
N VAL A 214 0.69 17.97 -7.80
CA VAL A 214 -0.57 17.35 -8.26
C VAL A 214 -1.25 18.24 -9.30
N GLN A 215 -1.19 19.56 -9.13
CA GLN A 215 -1.73 20.50 -10.11
C GLN A 215 -0.97 20.51 -11.44
N LYS A 216 0.32 20.13 -11.41
CA LYS A 216 1.21 20.04 -12.57
C LYS A 216 1.27 18.64 -13.18
N GLU A 217 0.59 17.65 -12.60
CA GLU A 217 0.51 16.31 -13.19
C GLU A 217 -0.22 16.37 -14.53
N GLU A 218 0.35 15.68 -15.52
CA GLU A 218 -0.27 15.59 -16.84
C GLU A 218 -1.44 14.60 -16.80
N GLY A 219 -2.64 15.07 -17.14
CA GLY A 219 -3.83 14.26 -17.19
C GLY A 219 -4.49 14.01 -15.83
N LYS A 220 -5.52 13.17 -15.83
CA LYS A 220 -6.26 12.80 -14.61
C LYS A 220 -5.69 11.52 -14.03
N THR A 221 -5.77 11.39 -12.71
CA THR A 221 -5.48 10.14 -12.00
C THR A 221 -6.75 9.52 -11.44
N TRP A 222 -6.76 8.21 -11.29
CA TRP A 222 -7.82 7.50 -10.59
C TRP A 222 -7.85 7.86 -9.09
N SER A 223 -9.03 7.79 -8.49
CA SER A 223 -9.24 7.94 -7.06
C SER A 223 -10.46 7.13 -6.63
N VAL A 224 -10.26 6.14 -5.77
CA VAL A 224 -11.33 5.36 -5.16
C VAL A 224 -11.52 5.83 -3.73
N ASN A 225 -12.75 6.19 -3.36
CA ASN A 225 -13.04 6.68 -2.02
C ASN A 225 -12.91 5.51 -1.02
N PRO A 226 -12.01 5.57 -0.03
CA PRO A 226 -11.72 4.44 0.85
C PRO A 226 -12.82 4.18 1.89
N LEU A 227 -13.89 4.98 1.94
CA LEU A 227 -15.06 4.74 2.79
C LEU A 227 -16.26 4.16 2.04
N SER A 228 -16.38 4.41 0.73
CA SER A 228 -17.47 3.89 -0.10
C SER A 228 -17.03 2.85 -1.14
N TRP A 229 -15.73 2.72 -1.39
CA TRP A 229 -15.15 1.85 -2.42
C TRP A 229 -15.66 2.17 -3.83
N SER A 230 -15.97 3.44 -4.06
CA SER A 230 -16.56 3.95 -5.31
C SER A 230 -15.69 5.07 -5.91
N LEU A 231 -15.84 5.25 -7.22
CA LEU A 231 -15.26 6.36 -7.98
C LEU A 231 -16.07 7.67 -7.83
N SER A 232 -17.29 7.60 -7.29
CA SER A 232 -18.15 8.76 -7.09
C SER A 232 -17.47 9.87 -6.28
N ASP A 233 -17.75 11.11 -6.64
CA ASP A 233 -17.31 12.30 -5.91
C ASP A 233 -18.23 12.64 -4.73
N SER A 234 -19.20 11.78 -4.41
CA SER A 234 -20.07 11.96 -3.25
C SER A 234 -19.27 12.00 -1.95
N ALA A 235 -19.58 12.97 -1.10
CA ALA A 235 -18.91 13.12 0.19
C ALA A 235 -19.44 12.09 1.18
N ILE A 236 -18.54 11.27 1.72
CA ILE A 236 -18.85 10.31 2.77
C ILE A 236 -18.57 10.94 4.13
N ALA A 237 -19.57 10.88 5.01
CA ALA A 237 -19.50 11.49 6.33
C ALA A 237 -18.50 10.78 7.24
N ARG A 238 -17.88 11.52 8.17
CA ARG A 238 -16.91 10.96 9.12
C ARG A 238 -17.47 9.82 9.98
N LYS A 239 -18.79 9.77 10.17
CA LYS A 239 -19.46 8.70 10.93
C LYS A 239 -19.29 7.31 10.29
N GLU A 240 -19.05 7.26 8.97
CA GLU A 240 -18.79 6.02 8.24
C GLU A 240 -17.34 5.53 8.41
N ASN A 241 -16.44 6.39 8.92
CA ASN A 241 -15.08 5.96 9.25
C ASN A 241 -15.06 5.31 10.63
N LEU A 242 -15.22 3.98 10.64
CA LEU A 242 -15.34 3.17 11.85
C LEU A 242 -14.06 3.13 12.70
N GLY A 243 -12.91 3.49 12.13
CA GLY A 243 -11.68 3.57 12.89
C GLY A 243 -10.42 3.86 12.08
N ALA A 244 -9.55 4.68 12.66
CA ALA A 244 -8.17 4.88 12.27
C ALA A 244 -7.20 4.35 13.33
N VAL A 245 -6.02 3.92 12.89
CA VAL A 245 -4.88 3.57 13.75
C VAL A 245 -3.76 4.56 13.46
N LEU A 246 -3.47 5.44 14.43
CA LEU A 246 -2.46 6.50 14.31
C LEU A 246 -1.21 6.14 15.13
N PHE A 247 -0.48 7.13 15.65
CA PHE A 247 0.78 6.97 16.39
C PHE A 247 0.71 6.08 17.66
N ARG A 248 -0.47 5.85 18.24
CA ARG A 248 -0.67 4.88 19.32
C ARG A 248 -1.35 3.65 18.74
N PHE A 249 -0.56 2.65 18.34
CA PHE A 249 -1.05 1.45 17.64
C PHE A 249 -2.27 0.79 18.31
N ASN A 250 -2.26 0.68 19.64
CA ASN A 250 -3.36 0.08 20.41
C ASN A 250 -4.58 0.98 20.64
N LYS A 251 -4.56 2.23 20.16
CA LYS A 251 -5.65 3.18 20.32
C LYS A 251 -6.44 3.32 19.02
N THR A 252 -7.71 2.94 19.07
CA THR A 252 -8.67 3.22 18.01
C THR A 252 -9.11 4.67 18.07
N TYR A 253 -9.13 5.33 16.93
CA TYR A 253 -9.73 6.65 16.76
C TYR A 253 -10.94 6.53 15.84
N LYS A 254 -12.15 6.57 16.41
CA LYS A 254 -13.39 6.49 15.63
C LYS A 254 -13.74 7.84 15.03
N TYR A 255 -14.39 7.78 13.86
CA TYR A 255 -14.94 8.94 13.19
C TYR A 255 -13.91 10.05 12.93
N THR A 256 -12.65 9.72 12.62
CA THR A 256 -11.60 10.74 12.50
C THR A 256 -11.87 11.70 11.34
N ASN A 257 -12.32 11.17 10.20
CA ASN A 257 -12.50 11.94 8.98
C ASN A 257 -13.53 11.28 8.07
N GLY A 258 -14.23 12.10 7.27
CA GLY A 258 -14.93 11.63 6.09
C GLY A 258 -13.97 11.48 4.91
N ALA A 259 -14.51 11.27 3.72
CA ALA A 259 -13.73 11.21 2.48
C ALA A 259 -14.59 11.66 1.29
N LYS A 260 -14.00 12.44 0.38
CA LYS A 260 -14.61 12.86 -0.88
C LYS A 260 -13.56 12.72 -1.99
N ASN A 261 -13.86 12.01 -3.07
CA ASN A 261 -13.00 12.08 -4.26
C ASN A 261 -13.08 13.49 -4.88
N HIS A 262 -11.93 14.01 -5.30
CA HIS A 262 -11.84 15.30 -5.97
C HIS A 262 -10.59 15.32 -6.85
N ASN A 263 -10.74 15.48 -8.16
CA ASN A 263 -9.63 15.62 -9.12
C ASN A 263 -8.49 14.61 -8.91
N GLY A 264 -8.81 13.32 -8.85
CA GLY A 264 -7.80 12.26 -8.71
C GLY A 264 -7.16 12.13 -7.32
N VAL A 265 -7.72 12.80 -6.31
CA VAL A 265 -7.31 12.66 -4.90
C VAL A 265 -8.50 12.45 -3.98
N VAL A 266 -8.22 12.06 -2.73
CA VAL A 266 -9.20 12.02 -1.65
C VAL A 266 -9.03 13.25 -0.76
N TRP A 267 -10.06 14.07 -0.70
CA TRP A 267 -10.16 15.17 0.24
C TRP A 267 -10.81 14.74 1.54
N ILE A 268 -10.19 15.15 2.64
CA ILE A 268 -10.71 14.98 3.99
C ILE A 268 -10.68 16.30 4.77
N ASN A 269 -11.57 16.44 5.75
CA ASN A 269 -11.38 17.46 6.78
C ASN A 269 -10.17 17.11 7.65
N ARG A 270 -9.65 18.08 8.40
CA ARG A 270 -8.61 17.83 9.40
C ARG A 270 -9.05 16.66 10.29
N PRO A 271 -8.28 15.56 10.36
CA PRO A 271 -8.64 14.40 11.18
C PRO A 271 -8.92 14.82 12.62
N CYS A 272 -10.01 14.31 13.19
CA CYS A 272 -10.47 14.68 14.51
C CYS A 272 -10.04 13.63 15.54
N PHE A 273 -9.11 14.03 16.40
CA PHE A 273 -8.67 13.27 17.56
C PHE A 273 -8.07 14.23 18.61
N PHE A 274 -7.85 13.75 19.84
CA PHE A 274 -7.21 14.55 20.90
C PHE A 274 -5.85 15.10 20.43
N TYR A 275 -5.62 16.41 20.53
CA TYR A 275 -4.47 17.14 19.99
C TYR A 275 -4.35 17.28 18.47
N SER A 276 -5.37 16.88 17.69
CA SER A 276 -5.38 17.09 16.24
C SER A 276 -5.25 18.55 15.81
N ILE A 277 -5.48 19.53 16.70
CA ILE A 277 -5.31 20.96 16.41
C ILE A 277 -3.86 21.32 16.07
N PHE A 278 -2.90 20.52 16.54
CA PHE A 278 -1.48 20.67 16.21
C PHE A 278 -1.10 20.02 14.87
N LEU A 279 -2.00 19.27 14.24
CA LEU A 279 -1.80 18.73 12.89
C LEU A 279 -2.01 19.84 11.85
N ARG A 280 -0.96 20.63 11.59
CA ARG A 280 -0.99 21.79 10.69
C ARG A 280 -0.81 21.44 9.22
N THR A 281 -0.26 20.27 8.90
CA THR A 281 -0.07 19.83 7.50
C THR A 281 -1.41 19.72 6.76
N LYS A 282 -1.38 20.05 5.46
CA LYS A 282 -2.49 19.85 4.53
C LYS A 282 -2.29 18.59 3.66
N ASN A 283 -1.11 17.99 3.70
CA ASN A 283 -0.78 16.73 3.06
C ASN A 283 -0.84 15.60 4.10
N TYR A 284 -1.72 14.63 3.88
CA TYR A 284 -1.96 13.49 4.77
C TYR A 284 -1.43 12.17 4.21
N HIS A 285 -0.53 12.22 3.21
CA HIS A 285 0.10 11.07 2.54
C HIS A 285 0.64 10.00 3.50
N ALA A 286 1.32 10.39 4.59
CA ALA A 286 1.82 9.44 5.59
C ALA A 286 0.71 8.62 6.28
N GLY A 287 -0.54 9.09 6.21
CA GLY A 287 -1.72 8.45 6.78
C GLY A 287 -2.68 7.83 5.77
N ASP A 288 -2.31 7.70 4.49
CA ASP A 288 -3.24 7.20 3.45
C ASP A 288 -3.86 5.84 3.77
N LEU A 289 -3.12 4.96 4.44
CA LEU A 289 -3.65 3.68 4.93
C LEU A 289 -4.22 3.81 6.34
N ASN A 290 -3.44 4.39 7.27
CA ASN A 290 -3.76 4.53 8.69
C ASN A 290 -5.10 5.23 8.99
N LEU A 291 -5.46 6.26 8.22
CA LEU A 291 -6.70 7.02 8.38
C LEU A 291 -7.94 6.21 8.01
N PHE A 292 -7.76 5.13 7.26
CA PHE A 292 -8.82 4.24 6.76
C PHE A 292 -8.58 2.78 7.17
N TYR A 293 -7.75 2.55 8.19
CA TYR A 293 -7.28 1.22 8.60
C TYR A 293 -8.42 0.19 8.72
N TYR A 294 -9.51 0.57 9.41
CA TYR A 294 -10.66 -0.32 9.60
C TYR A 294 -11.40 -0.60 8.32
N SER A 295 -11.59 0.43 7.49
CA SER A 295 -12.27 0.30 6.22
C SER A 295 -11.51 -0.68 5.32
N ILE A 296 -10.18 -0.49 5.19
CA ILE A 296 -9.34 -1.36 4.36
C ILE A 296 -9.36 -2.79 4.89
N ARG A 297 -9.17 -2.99 6.20
CA ARG A 297 -9.20 -4.33 6.80
C ARG A 297 -10.53 -5.06 6.52
N LYS A 298 -11.66 -4.37 6.70
CA LYS A 298 -12.98 -4.92 6.37
C LYS A 298 -13.10 -5.24 4.87
N ASN A 299 -12.68 -4.31 4.01
CA ASN A 299 -12.82 -4.47 2.57
C ASN A 299 -11.97 -5.61 2.01
N VAL A 300 -10.78 -5.84 2.58
CA VAL A 300 -9.95 -7.00 2.24
C VAL A 300 -10.73 -8.29 2.53
N SER A 301 -11.34 -8.43 3.71
CA SER A 301 -12.19 -9.58 4.03
C SER A 301 -13.37 -9.73 3.07
N ASP A 302 -14.09 -8.63 2.80
CA ASP A 302 -15.27 -8.63 1.91
C ASP A 302 -14.89 -9.09 0.48
N ARG A 303 -13.74 -8.64 -0.05
CA ARG A 303 -13.29 -9.01 -1.41
C ARG A 303 -12.77 -10.44 -1.48
N ILE A 304 -12.11 -10.94 -0.43
CA ILE A 304 -11.69 -12.35 -0.37
C ILE A 304 -12.91 -13.26 -0.38
N GLU A 305 -13.94 -12.94 0.42
CA GLU A 305 -15.20 -13.69 0.43
C GLU A 305 -15.90 -13.66 -0.94
N ALA A 306 -15.97 -12.48 -1.57
CA ALA A 306 -16.55 -12.33 -2.91
C ALA A 306 -15.76 -13.12 -3.97
N TYR A 307 -14.43 -13.07 -3.93
CA TYR A 307 -13.55 -13.85 -4.80
C TYR A 307 -13.85 -15.35 -4.68
N GLN A 308 -13.92 -15.87 -3.45
CA GLN A 308 -14.16 -17.29 -3.19
C GLN A 308 -15.54 -17.73 -3.69
N LYS A 309 -16.59 -16.93 -3.45
CA LYS A 309 -17.94 -17.22 -3.96
C LYS A 309 -17.97 -17.31 -5.48
N ASN A 310 -17.34 -16.37 -6.18
CA ASN A 310 -17.31 -16.37 -7.65
C ASN A 310 -16.56 -17.60 -8.21
N HIS A 311 -15.47 -18.01 -7.57
CA HIS A 311 -14.70 -19.19 -8.00
C HIS A 311 -15.41 -20.52 -7.71
N LEU A 312 -16.16 -20.61 -6.60
CA LEU A 312 -17.02 -21.77 -6.32
C LEU A 312 -18.14 -21.94 -7.34
N ILE A 313 -18.66 -20.83 -7.89
CA ILE A 313 -19.68 -20.88 -8.95
C ILE A 313 -19.08 -21.34 -10.27
N GLN A 314 -17.87 -20.88 -10.61
CA GLN A 314 -17.19 -21.25 -11.87
C GLN A 314 -16.64 -22.68 -11.91
N SER A 315 -16.53 -23.35 -10.75
CA SER A 315 -16.05 -24.72 -10.62
C SER A 315 -17.18 -25.77 -10.56
N LYS A 316 -18.43 -25.33 -10.63
CA LYS A 316 -19.62 -26.17 -10.76
C LYS A 316 -20.14 -26.11 -12.19
#